data_AF-A0A975PKA8-F1
#
_entry.id   AF-A0A975PKA8-F1
#
_cell.length_a   1.000
_cell.length_b   1.000
_cell.length_c   1.000
_cell.angle_alpha   90.00
_cell.angle_beta   90.00
_cell.angle_gamma   90.00
#
_symmetry.space_group_name_H-M   'P 1'
#
loop_
_entity.id
_entity.type
_entity.pdbx_description
1 polymer ?
#
loop_
_entity_poly.entity_id
_entity_poly.type
_entity_poly.pdbx_seq_one_letter_code
_entity_poly.pdbx_strand_id
1 'polypeptide(L)'
;MFERFRDVKVRIVDKNFIKKIPLEKVENFLINNGWIVEQYIEINSVIKGKMWTKKEYDHVITLPIKQNFLDYPIRLQETLDILMEVEEKNQLVLVEEIYNS
;
A
#
# COMPACT_ATOMS: atom_id res chain seq x y z
N MET A 1 -13.54 1.21 14.06
CA MET A 1 -14.93 1.55 13.66
C MET A 1 -15.41 0.78 12.41
N PHE A 2 -14.59 -0.07 11.79
CA PHE A 2 -14.92 -0.75 10.52
C PHE A 2 -15.07 -2.29 10.61
N GLU A 3 -15.17 -2.89 11.81
CA GLU A 3 -15.30 -4.36 11.94
C GLU A 3 -16.49 -4.95 11.17
N ARG A 4 -17.58 -4.20 11.04
CA ARG A 4 -18.78 -4.57 10.27
C ARG A 4 -18.56 -4.68 8.75
N PHE A 5 -17.38 -4.33 8.24
CA PHE A 5 -17.05 -4.38 6.81
C PHE A 5 -15.94 -5.36 6.49
N ARG A 6 -15.53 -6.24 7.43
CA ARG A 6 -14.52 -7.28 7.15
C ARG A 6 -14.93 -8.20 6.00
N ASP A 7 -16.22 -8.52 5.89
CA ASP A 7 -16.74 -9.45 4.88
C ASP A 7 -17.21 -8.76 3.58
N VAL A 8 -17.06 -7.44 3.47
CA VAL A 8 -17.48 -6.68 2.28
C VAL A 8 -16.24 -6.17 1.57
N LYS A 9 -16.11 -6.44 0.26
CA LYS A 9 -15.03 -5.89 -0.56
C LYS A 9 -15.36 -4.43 -0.94
N VAL A 10 -14.84 -3.46 -0.18
CA VAL A 10 -14.96 -2.03 -0.52
C VAL A 10 -13.72 -1.60 -1.30
N ARG A 11 -13.96 -0.86 -2.39
CA ARG A 11 -12.92 -0.21 -3.18
C ARG A 11 -13.17 1.30 -3.26
N ILE A 12 -12.17 2.08 -2.88
CA ILE A 12 -12.13 3.53 -3.03
C ILE A 12 -11.73 3.83 -4.48
N VAL A 13 -12.58 4.53 -5.22
CA VAL A 13 -12.35 4.86 -6.64
C VAL A 13 -12.06 6.35 -6.88
N ASP A 14 -12.21 7.18 -5.84
CA ASP A 14 -11.94 8.61 -5.93
C ASP A 14 -10.43 8.90 -5.92
N LYS A 15 -9.89 9.19 -7.10
CA LYS A 15 -8.47 9.53 -7.30
C LYS A 15 -8.04 10.77 -6.52
N ASN A 16 -8.95 11.73 -6.29
CA ASN A 16 -8.61 12.95 -5.53
C ASN A 16 -8.45 12.65 -4.04
N PHE A 17 -9.22 11.69 -3.52
CA PHE A 17 -9.01 11.18 -2.17
C PHE A 17 -7.69 10.43 -2.06
N ILE A 18 -7.42 9.49 -2.98
CA ILE A 18 -6.20 8.67 -2.98
C ILE A 18 -4.94 9.56 -2.98
N LYS A 19 -4.94 10.63 -3.79
CA LYS A 19 -3.82 11.59 -3.84
C LYS A 19 -3.51 12.27 -2.49
N LYS A 20 -4.47 12.32 -1.57
CA LYS A 20 -4.32 12.97 -0.25
C LYS A 20 -3.76 12.04 0.82
N ILE A 21 -3.66 10.75 0.55
CA ILE A 21 -2.96 9.82 1.46
C ILE A 21 -1.47 10.19 1.39
N PRO A 22 -0.79 10.47 2.50
CA PRO A 22 0.62 10.85 2.48
C PRO A 22 1.51 9.65 2.14
N LEU A 23 2.49 9.83 1.25
CA LEU A 23 3.43 8.77 0.87
C LEU A 23 4.19 8.21 2.10
N GLU A 24 4.68 9.09 2.97
CA GLU A 24 5.41 8.71 4.20
C GLU A 24 4.60 7.76 5.10
N LYS A 25 3.27 7.95 5.15
CA LYS A 25 2.36 7.12 5.94
C LYS A 25 2.23 5.72 5.35
N VAL A 26 2.18 5.64 4.02
CA VAL A 26 2.17 4.36 3.30
C VAL A 26 3.48 3.62 3.53
N GLU A 27 4.62 4.30 3.41
CA GLU A 27 5.94 3.69 3.65
C GLU A 27 6.09 3.20 5.09
N ASN A 28 5.72 4.01 6.08
CA ASN A 28 5.74 3.61 7.49
C ASN A 28 4.86 2.38 7.75
N PHE A 29 3.64 2.37 7.21
CA PHE A 29 2.74 1.22 7.33
C PHE A 29 3.38 -0.04 6.76
N LEU A 30 3.95 0.03 5.55
CA LEU A 30 4.60 -1.11 4.90
C LEU A 30 5.76 -1.64 5.75
N ILE A 31 6.67 -0.77 6.19
CA ILE A 31 7.83 -1.14 7.02
C ILE A 31 7.39 -1.77 8.34
N ASN A 32 6.42 -1.15 9.03
CA ASN A 32 5.90 -1.64 10.31
C ASN A 32 5.20 -3.00 10.18
N ASN A 33 4.68 -3.34 8.99
CA ASN A 33 4.05 -4.62 8.70
C ASN A 33 4.99 -5.63 8.03
N GLY A 34 6.31 -5.38 8.06
CA GLY A 34 7.32 -6.34 7.64
C GLY A 34 7.60 -6.38 6.13
N TRP A 35 7.16 -5.36 5.38
CA TRP A 35 7.59 -5.17 4.00
C TRP A 35 9.02 -4.64 3.97
N ILE A 36 9.81 -5.10 3.00
CA ILE A 36 11.24 -4.79 2.91
C ILE A 36 11.50 -3.94 1.67
N VAL A 37 12.09 -2.77 1.88
CA VAL A 37 12.55 -1.91 0.79
C VAL A 37 13.81 -2.51 0.19
N GLU A 38 13.76 -2.94 -1.07
CA GLU A 38 14.91 -3.56 -1.73
C GLU A 38 15.71 -2.58 -2.59
N GLN A 39 15.03 -1.70 -3.33
CA GLN A 39 15.70 -0.86 -4.30
C GLN A 39 15.00 0.48 -4.49
N TYR A 40 15.81 1.53 -4.65
CA TYR A 40 15.37 2.81 -5.18
C TYR A 40 15.83 2.89 -6.64
N ILE A 41 14.89 2.89 -7.58
CA ILE A 41 15.15 2.98 -9.03
C ILE A 41 14.66 4.34 -9.52
N GLU A 42 15.61 5.23 -9.84
CA GLU A 42 15.37 6.57 -10.39
C GLU A 42 14.38 7.41 -9.57
N ILE A 43 13.08 7.28 -9.86
CA ILE A 43 11.96 8.03 -9.28
C ILE A 43 11.02 7.15 -8.45
N ASN A 44 11.28 5.85 -8.33
CA ASN A 44 10.44 4.88 -7.62
C ASN A 44 11.21 4.12 -6.53
N SER A 45 10.54 3.78 -5.43
CA SER A 45 10.91 2.75 -4.48
C SER A 45 10.22 1.43 -4.84
N VAL A 46 11.01 0.36 -4.90
CA VAL A 46 10.54 -1.01 -5.06
C VAL A 46 10.58 -1.69 -3.69
N ILE A 47 9.40 -2.06 -3.21
CA ILE A 47 9.18 -2.62 -1.88
C ILE A 47 8.63 -4.03 -2.06
N LYS A 48 9.31 -5.03 -1.48
CA LYS A 48 8.87 -6.42 -1.54
C LYS A 48 8.12 -6.83 -0.28
N GLY A 49 7.11 -7.68 -0.46
CA GLY A 49 6.19 -8.11 0.59
C GLY A 49 6.75 -9.13 1.57
N LYS A 50 5.86 -9.93 2.17
CA LYS A 50 6.25 -11.03 3.06
C LYS A 50 6.77 -12.20 2.22
N MET A 51 7.88 -12.81 2.62
CA MET A 51 8.37 -14.05 2.01
C MET A 51 7.40 -15.19 2.32
N TRP A 52 6.72 -15.73 1.32
CA TRP A 52 5.87 -16.91 1.48
C TRP A 52 6.71 -18.20 1.51
N THR A 53 7.89 -18.18 0.88
CA THR A 53 8.87 -19.27 0.90
C THR A 53 10.27 -18.72 1.14
N LYS A 54 11.23 -19.57 1.57
CA LYS A 54 12.63 -19.18 1.82
C LYS A 54 13.39 -18.61 0.60
N LYS A 55 12.74 -18.43 -0.55
CA LYS A 55 13.40 -18.05 -1.81
C LYS A 55 12.76 -16.88 -2.54
N GLU A 56 11.48 -16.58 -2.34
CA GLU A 56 10.80 -15.55 -3.12
C GLU A 56 9.72 -14.80 -2.31
N TYR A 57 9.57 -13.52 -2.64
CA TYR A 57 8.47 -12.68 -2.20
C TYR A 57 7.31 -12.82 -3.19
N ASP A 58 6.09 -12.96 -2.67
CA ASP A 58 4.92 -13.21 -3.52
C ASP A 58 4.38 -11.92 -4.17
N HIS A 59 4.66 -10.77 -3.56
CA HIS A 59 4.16 -9.47 -4.02
C HIS A 59 5.24 -8.38 -4.01
N VAL A 60 5.12 -7.49 -4.99
CA VAL A 60 6.00 -6.32 -5.15
C VAL A 60 5.14 -5.07 -5.28
N ILE A 61 5.42 -4.09 -4.44
CA ILE A 61 4.84 -2.75 -4.49
C ILE A 61 5.86 -1.81 -5.12
N THR A 62 5.39 -0.96 -6.04
CA THR A 62 6.18 0.16 -6.58
C THR A 62 5.52 1.46 -6.17
N LEU A 63 6.20 2.27 -5.35
CA LEU A 63 5.76 3.60 -4.98
C LEU A 63 6.71 4.64 -5.59
N PRO A 64 6.21 5.83 -5.99
CA PRO A 64 7.11 6.90 -6.38
C PRO A 64 7.80 7.48 -5.15
N ILE A 65 9.02 7.98 -5.32
CA ILE A 65 9.84 8.60 -4.25
C ILE A 65 9.22 9.93 -3.76
N LYS A 66 8.32 10.54 -4.54
CA LYS A 66 7.61 11.76 -4.15
C LYS A 66 6.12 11.66 -4.48
N GLN A 67 5.29 12.10 -3.55
CA GLN A 67 3.82 12.15 -3.69
C GLN A 67 3.34 12.99 -4.89
N ASN A 68 4.12 13.99 -5.32
CA ASN A 68 3.75 14.87 -6.44
C ASN A 68 4.06 14.26 -7.83
N PHE A 69 4.59 13.04 -7.91
CA PHE A 69 4.74 12.35 -9.19
C PHE A 69 3.38 11.97 -9.79
N LEU A 70 3.29 12.07 -11.11
CA LEU A 70 2.02 12.08 -11.85
C LEU A 70 1.24 10.76 -11.71
N ASP A 71 1.94 9.65 -11.50
CA ASP A 71 1.38 8.32 -11.33
C ASP A 71 1.12 7.92 -9.86
N TYR A 72 1.40 8.79 -8.88
CA TYR A 72 1.23 8.47 -7.45
C TYR A 72 -0.16 7.89 -7.11
N PRO A 73 -1.29 8.50 -7.54
CA PRO A 73 -2.60 7.94 -7.20
C PRO A 73 -2.85 6.57 -7.83
N ILE A 74 -2.24 6.27 -8.99
CA ILE A 74 -2.36 4.98 -9.66
C ILE A 74 -1.55 3.94 -8.89
N ARG A 75 -0.28 4.24 -8.59
CA ARG A 75 0.62 3.39 -7.79
C ARG A 75 0.07 3.09 -6.41
N LEU A 76 -0.54 4.07 -5.76
CA LEU A 76 -1.17 3.86 -4.46
C LEU A 76 -2.43 2.99 -4.56
N GLN A 77 -3.21 3.11 -5.64
CA GLN A 77 -4.35 2.22 -5.84
C GLN A 77 -3.90 0.76 -6.05
N GLU A 78 -2.87 0.54 -6.87
CA GLU A 78 -2.26 -0.78 -7.06
C GLU A 78 -1.73 -1.35 -5.73
N THR A 79 -1.05 -0.50 -4.94
CA THR A 79 -0.56 -0.84 -3.59
C THR A 79 -1.70 -1.28 -2.68
N LEU A 80 -2.79 -0.52 -2.64
CA LEU A 80 -3.94 -0.87 -1.82
C LEU A 80 -4.63 -2.16 -2.29
N ASP A 81 -4.72 -2.40 -3.60
CA ASP A 81 -5.27 -3.65 -4.14
C ASP A 81 -4.42 -4.87 -3.71
N ILE A 82 -3.08 -4.76 -3.74
CA ILE A 82 -2.15 -5.79 -3.25
C ILE A 82 -2.33 -5.99 -1.73
N LEU A 83 -2.40 -4.92 -0.95
CA LEU A 83 -2.53 -5.02 0.51
C LEU A 83 -3.86 -5.63 0.93
N MET A 84 -4.94 -5.42 0.17
CA MET A 84 -6.21 -6.10 0.42
C MET A 84 -6.12 -7.62 0.27
N GLU A 85 -5.31 -8.09 -0.68
CA GLU A 85 -5.06 -9.50 -0.90
C GLU A 85 -4.14 -10.08 0.18
N VAL A 86 -3.02 -9.41 0.47
CA VAL A 86 -1.99 -9.92 1.40
C VAL A 86 -2.41 -9.86 2.86
N GLU A 87 -3.05 -8.75 3.26
CA GLU A 87 -3.43 -8.54 4.67
C GLU A 87 -4.87 -8.98 4.94
N GLU A 88 -5.60 -9.46 3.92
CA GLU A 88 -7.02 -9.88 3.99
C GLU A 88 -7.93 -8.80 4.62
N LYS A 89 -7.60 -7.52 4.38
CA LYS A 89 -8.30 -6.36 4.94
C LYS A 89 -9.04 -5.60 3.86
N ASN A 90 -10.14 -4.98 4.26
CA ASN A 90 -10.86 -4.02 3.44
C ASN A 90 -10.03 -2.75 3.19
N GLN A 91 -10.15 -2.14 2.01
CA GLN A 91 -9.40 -0.92 1.66
C GLN A 91 -9.60 0.25 2.64
N LEU A 92 -10.80 0.42 3.20
CA LEU A 92 -11.07 1.47 4.19
C LEU A 92 -10.29 1.24 5.49
N VAL A 93 -10.19 -0.01 5.94
CA VAL A 93 -9.41 -0.40 7.12
C VAL A 93 -7.93 -0.14 6.87
N LEU A 94 -7.43 -0.55 5.71
CA LEU A 94 -6.05 -0.31 5.30
C LEU A 94 -5.73 1.19 5.28
N VAL A 95 -6.60 2.01 4.71
CA VAL A 95 -6.40 3.47 4.66
C VAL A 95 -6.41 4.07 6.07
N GLU A 96 -7.32 3.64 6.96
CA GLU A 96 -7.33 4.10 8.36
C GLU A 96 -6.02 3.72 9.08
N GLU A 97 -5.54 2.49 8.93
CA GLU A 97 -4.28 2.04 9.53
C GLU A 97 -3.07 2.79 8.97
N ILE A 98 -3.03 3.03 7.66
CA ILE A 98 -2.00 3.84 6.99
C ILE A 98 -1.97 5.25 7.59
N TYR A 99 -3.11 5.92 7.74
CA TYR A 99 -3.15 7.27 8.32
C TYR A 99 -2.60 7.33 9.75
N ASN A 100 -2.76 6.25 10.52
CA ASN A 100 -2.33 6.13 11.90
C ASN A 100 -0.89 5.57 12.08
N SER A 101 -0.20 5.23 10.99
CA SER A 101 1.17 4.68 11.00
C SER A 101 2.27 5.73 11.13
#